data_AF-A0A9P0EHH5-F1
#
_entry.id   AF-A0A9P0EHH5-F1
#
_cell.length_a   1.000
_cell.length_b   1.000
_cell.length_c   1.000
_cell.angle_alpha   90.00
_cell.angle_beta   90.00
_cell.angle_gamma   90.00
#
_symmetry.space_group_name_H-M   'P 1'
#
loop_
_entity.id
_entity.type
_entity.pdbx_description
1 polymer ?
#
loop_
_entity_poly.entity_id
_entity_poly.type
_entity_poly.pdbx_seq_one_letter_code
_entity_poly.pdbx_strand_id
1 'polypeptide(L)'
;MESRWRLTVSFNTSHSLASSRVLVDGFDSTAEPHQYPLMVEVMQKDLESLQPALKKAAEETLKMLKVIETETFEVEKASERVRSDEEIANEQAMSAMGLKTECENDLALAIPILEDAVAALNTLKPADITLVKSMKNPPETVKLVLAAVCVMKGIKPDRLPDPKNPGRKINDYWGPSKRLLGDMSFLQQLKDYDKDNIPSNIMKAVRTQYLNHKDFKPRVVAKASSAAEGLCKWVIALDKYDVVVKV
;
A
#
# COMPACT_ATOMS: atom_id res chain seq x y z
N MET A 1 59.22 -34.93 95.26
CA MET A 1 58.11 -34.68 94.31
C MET A 1 58.09 -33.24 93.75
N GLU A 2 59.02 -32.34 94.10
CA GLU A 2 58.99 -30.94 93.61
C GLU A 2 59.85 -30.63 92.37
N SER A 3 60.80 -31.48 91.99
CA SER A 3 61.71 -31.16 90.86
C SER A 3 61.12 -31.45 89.47
N ARG A 4 60.08 -32.29 89.37
CA ARG A 4 59.43 -32.65 88.10
C ARG A 4 58.35 -31.65 87.67
N TRP A 5 57.81 -30.86 88.61
CA TRP A 5 56.84 -29.79 88.31
C TRP A 5 57.51 -28.50 87.82
N ARG A 6 58.75 -28.20 88.25
CA ARG A 6 59.49 -27.01 87.78
C ARG A 6 59.87 -27.08 86.29
N LEU A 7 60.13 -28.28 85.77
CA LEU A 7 60.47 -28.47 84.35
C LEU A 7 59.24 -28.32 83.44
N THR A 8 58.06 -28.81 83.85
CA THR A 8 56.83 -28.67 83.06
C THR A 8 56.34 -27.22 83.01
N VAL A 9 56.48 -26.45 84.09
CA VAL A 9 56.12 -25.02 84.09
C VAL A 9 57.10 -24.20 83.24
N SER A 10 58.42 -24.47 83.31
CA SER A 10 59.38 -23.76 82.43
C SER A 10 59.15 -24.03 80.95
N PHE A 11 58.75 -25.25 80.56
CA PHE A 11 58.43 -25.57 79.16
C PHE A 11 57.17 -24.82 78.67
N ASN A 12 56.14 -24.71 79.52
CA ASN A 12 54.89 -24.06 79.14
C ASN A 12 55.00 -22.51 79.11
N THR A 13 55.84 -21.91 79.96
CA THR A 13 56.15 -20.47 79.89
C THR A 13 56.99 -20.15 78.65
N SER A 14 57.86 -21.06 78.22
CA SER A 14 58.68 -20.89 77.00
C SER A 14 57.85 -20.97 75.71
N HIS A 15 56.85 -21.85 75.65
CA HIS A 15 55.95 -21.96 74.50
C HIS A 15 54.96 -20.79 74.41
N SER A 16 54.50 -20.26 75.55
CA SER A 16 53.68 -19.05 75.62
C SER A 16 54.45 -17.79 75.17
N LEU A 17 55.73 -17.68 75.55
CA LEU A 17 56.59 -16.55 75.12
C LEU A 17 57.00 -16.63 73.63
N ALA A 18 56.97 -17.81 73.01
CA ALA A 18 57.19 -17.96 71.57
C ALA A 18 55.95 -17.50 70.76
N SER A 19 54.73 -17.79 71.22
CA SER A 19 53.50 -17.38 70.54
C SER A 19 53.21 -15.87 70.69
N SER A 20 53.54 -15.29 71.85
CA SER A 20 53.45 -13.84 72.05
C SER A 20 54.53 -13.04 71.31
N ARG A 21 55.60 -13.68 70.81
CA ARG A 21 56.58 -13.01 69.93
C ARG A 21 56.08 -12.90 68.50
N VAL A 22 55.42 -13.94 67.99
CA VAL A 22 54.90 -13.95 66.62
C VAL A 22 53.69 -13.01 66.43
N LEU A 23 52.95 -12.66 67.49
CA LEU A 23 51.84 -11.70 67.41
C LEU A 23 52.21 -10.23 67.67
N VAL A 24 53.43 -9.93 68.12
CA VAL A 24 53.93 -8.54 68.18
C VAL A 24 54.72 -8.19 66.91
N ASP A 25 55.24 -9.18 66.20
CA ASP A 25 55.78 -9.01 64.84
C ASP A 25 54.69 -8.72 63.78
N GLY A 26 53.40 -8.73 64.18
CA GLY A 26 52.26 -8.28 63.38
C GLY A 26 51.94 -6.78 63.51
N PHE A 27 52.75 -6.02 64.25
CA PHE A 27 52.61 -4.57 64.39
C PHE A 27 53.98 -3.87 64.34
N ASP A 28 54.89 -4.35 63.47
CA ASP A 28 56.08 -3.56 63.16
C ASP A 28 55.72 -2.50 62.11
N SER A 29 55.33 -1.36 62.64
CA SER A 29 55.32 -0.05 62.01
C SER A 29 56.75 0.33 61.58
N THR A 30 57.31 -0.36 60.59
CA THR A 30 58.53 0.03 59.88
C THR A 30 58.21 0.42 58.44
N ALA A 31 57.19 1.26 58.26
CA ALA A 31 57.40 2.38 57.36
C ALA A 31 58.34 3.34 58.10
N GLU A 32 59.57 3.49 57.61
CA GLU A 32 60.59 4.34 58.22
C GLU A 32 60.04 5.74 58.57
N PRO A 33 60.32 6.33 59.76
CA PRO A 33 59.83 7.66 60.16
C PRO A 33 60.25 8.79 59.21
N HIS A 34 61.24 8.56 58.36
CA HIS A 34 61.75 9.52 57.37
C HIS A 34 61.00 9.45 56.02
N GLN A 35 60.24 8.38 55.77
CA GLN A 35 59.52 8.20 54.51
C GLN A 35 58.16 8.91 54.51
N TYR A 36 57.50 9.02 55.67
CA TYR A 36 56.23 9.74 55.83
C TYR A 36 56.28 11.22 55.42
N PRO A 37 57.23 12.05 55.89
CA PRO A 37 57.28 13.45 55.47
C PRO A 37 57.55 13.60 53.97
N LEU A 38 58.40 12.74 53.38
CA LEU A 38 58.64 12.71 51.93
C LEU A 38 57.40 12.30 51.15
N MET A 39 56.65 11.30 51.64
CA MET A 39 55.41 10.83 51.01
C MET A 39 54.30 11.87 51.12
N VAL A 40 54.21 12.59 52.24
CA VAL A 40 53.31 13.75 52.42
C VAL A 40 53.71 14.89 51.48
N GLU A 41 54.99 15.19 51.32
CA GLU A 41 55.48 16.23 50.40
C GLU A 41 55.21 15.88 48.93
N VAL A 42 55.39 14.61 48.55
CA VAL A 42 55.03 14.11 47.22
C VAL A 42 53.52 14.19 46.99
N MET A 43 52.70 13.73 47.94
CA MET A 43 51.23 13.85 47.85
C MET A 43 50.76 15.31 47.79
N GLN A 44 51.44 16.22 48.50
CA GLN A 44 51.13 17.65 48.47
C GLN A 44 51.43 18.27 47.11
N LYS A 45 52.59 17.96 46.52
CA LYS A 45 52.94 18.35 45.14
C LYS A 45 51.98 17.78 44.10
N ASP A 46 51.59 16.52 44.26
CA ASP A 46 50.63 15.87 43.36
C ASP A 46 49.26 16.55 43.46
N LEU A 47 48.77 16.86 44.66
CA LEU A 47 47.53 17.62 44.88
C LEU A 47 47.59 19.03 44.26
N GLU A 48 48.70 19.75 44.44
CA GLU A 48 48.91 21.07 43.81
C GLU A 48 48.96 20.98 42.28
N SER A 49 49.51 19.90 41.72
CA SER A 49 49.56 19.68 40.27
C SER A 49 48.22 19.24 39.67
N LEU A 50 47.39 18.52 40.43
CA LEU A 50 46.09 18.01 40.00
C LEU A 50 44.98 19.07 40.10
N GLN A 51 45.09 20.03 41.04
CA GLN A 51 44.15 21.15 41.15
C GLN A 51 43.89 21.92 39.84
N PRO A 52 44.90 22.34 39.06
CA PRO A 52 44.67 23.02 37.78
C PRO A 52 44.03 22.09 36.73
N ALA A 53 44.39 20.80 36.73
CA ALA A 53 43.77 19.81 35.85
C ALA A 53 42.27 19.62 36.17
N LEU A 54 41.91 19.55 37.46
CA LEU A 54 40.52 19.48 37.94
C LEU A 54 39.71 20.72 37.57
N LYS A 55 40.28 21.93 37.72
CA LYS A 55 39.62 23.18 37.30
C LYS A 55 39.39 23.21 35.79
N LYS A 56 40.39 22.84 35.00
CA LYS A 56 40.28 22.78 33.54
C LYS A 56 39.23 21.77 33.09
N ALA A 57 39.24 20.58 33.68
CA ALA A 57 38.22 19.56 33.43
C ALA A 57 36.81 20.03 33.82
N ALA A 58 36.66 20.73 34.95
CA ALA A 58 35.37 21.30 35.37
C ALA A 58 34.87 22.41 34.42
N GLU A 59 35.76 23.25 33.88
CA GLU A 59 35.39 24.24 32.87
C GLU A 59 35.01 23.58 31.54
N GLU A 60 35.70 22.52 31.13
CA GLU A 60 35.40 21.75 29.92
C GLU A 60 34.05 21.02 30.05
N THR A 61 33.72 20.44 31.21
CA THR A 61 32.41 19.82 31.44
C THR A 61 31.28 20.84 31.45
N LEU A 62 31.48 22.03 32.01
CA LEU A 62 30.50 23.12 31.94
C LEU A 62 30.26 23.60 30.51
N LYS A 63 31.32 23.69 29.69
CA LYS A 63 31.20 24.02 28.26
C LYS A 63 30.44 22.93 27.51
N MET A 64 30.74 21.67 27.76
CA MET A 64 30.05 20.53 27.15
C MET A 64 28.57 20.50 27.51
N LEU A 65 28.22 20.69 28.79
CA LEU A 65 26.84 20.78 29.25
C LEU A 65 26.05 21.86 28.51
N LYS A 66 26.68 23.01 28.28
CA LYS A 66 26.06 24.13 27.56
C LYS A 66 25.82 23.81 26.08
N VAL A 67 26.73 23.08 25.44
CA VAL A 67 26.56 22.59 24.06
C VAL A 67 25.43 21.58 23.98
N ILE A 68 25.38 20.62 24.90
CA ILE A 68 24.31 19.62 24.98
C ILE A 68 22.95 20.31 25.14
N GLU A 69 22.83 21.32 26.01
CA GLU A 69 21.57 22.05 26.22
C GLU A 69 21.10 22.78 24.95
N THR A 70 22.03 23.38 24.19
CA THR A 70 21.68 24.01 22.91
C THR A 70 21.27 22.99 21.85
N GLU A 71 21.98 21.87 21.76
CA GLU A 71 21.70 20.81 20.78
C GLU A 71 20.40 20.09 21.09
N THR A 72 20.09 19.81 22.36
CA THR A 72 18.82 19.16 22.75
C THR A 72 17.63 20.04 22.41
N PHE A 73 17.74 21.36 22.59
CA PHE A 73 16.67 22.29 22.21
C PHE A 73 16.45 22.30 20.69
N GLU A 74 17.52 22.29 19.89
CA GLU A 74 17.41 22.24 18.43
C GLU A 74 16.82 20.91 17.93
N VAL A 75 17.22 19.79 18.54
CA VAL A 75 16.70 18.45 18.24
C VAL A 75 15.22 18.35 18.59
N GLU A 76 14.78 18.85 19.74
CA GLU A 76 13.36 18.83 20.13
C GLU A 76 12.51 19.63 19.13
N LYS A 77 12.97 20.82 18.76
CA LYS A 77 12.29 21.66 17.76
C LYS A 77 12.26 21.01 16.38
N ALA A 78 13.29 20.24 16.02
CA ALA A 78 13.32 19.48 14.77
C ALA A 78 12.40 18.26 14.83
N SER A 79 12.38 17.54 15.95
CA SER A 79 11.53 16.38 16.22
C SER A 79 10.05 16.75 16.10
N GLU A 80 9.63 17.88 16.67
CA GLU A 80 8.23 18.31 16.60
C GLU A 80 7.79 18.68 15.17
N ARG A 81 8.69 19.29 14.38
CA ARG A 81 8.42 19.53 12.95
C ARG A 81 8.28 18.22 12.18
N VAL A 82 9.19 17.28 12.40
CA VAL A 82 9.14 15.96 11.75
C VAL A 82 7.87 15.20 12.11
N ARG A 83 7.44 15.23 13.38
CA ARG A 83 6.18 14.60 13.80
C ARG A 83 4.97 15.20 13.08
N SER A 84 4.90 16.53 12.97
CA SER A 84 3.84 17.21 12.24
C SER A 84 3.84 16.85 10.75
N ASP A 85 5.03 16.79 10.13
CA ASP A 85 5.16 16.43 8.72
C ASP A 85 4.82 14.95 8.48
N GLU A 86 5.16 14.06 9.42
CA GLU A 86 4.83 12.63 9.39
C GLU A 86 3.31 12.39 9.46
N GLU A 87 2.60 13.13 10.33
CA GLU A 87 1.13 13.04 10.41
C GLU A 87 0.48 13.41 9.07
N ILE A 88 0.88 14.53 8.47
CA ILE A 88 0.35 14.99 7.17
C ILE A 88 0.69 13.99 6.06
N ALA A 89 1.94 13.50 6.03
CA ALA A 89 2.38 12.52 5.05
C ALA A 89 1.60 11.20 5.18
N ASN A 90 1.33 10.76 6.41
CA ASN A 90 0.58 9.55 6.67
C ASN A 90 -0.90 9.69 6.28
N GLU A 91 -1.53 10.85 6.54
CA GLU A 91 -2.90 11.13 6.07
C GLU A 91 -3.00 11.11 4.54
N GLN A 92 -2.05 11.76 3.85
CA GLN A 92 -2.00 11.75 2.39
C GLN A 92 -1.75 10.33 1.85
N ALA A 93 -0.87 9.57 2.49
CA ALA A 93 -0.59 8.18 2.12
C ALA A 93 -1.84 7.30 2.29
N MET A 94 -2.58 7.44 3.40
CA MET A 94 -3.84 6.72 3.61
C MET A 94 -4.89 7.09 2.57
N SER A 95 -5.06 8.38 2.26
CA SER A 95 -6.00 8.83 1.23
C SER A 95 -5.63 8.25 -0.15
N ALA A 96 -4.35 8.29 -0.52
CA ALA A 96 -3.85 7.70 -1.76
C ALA A 96 -4.03 6.17 -1.80
N MET A 97 -3.78 5.47 -0.69
CA MET A 97 -4.02 4.03 -0.60
C MET A 97 -5.51 3.68 -0.72
N GLY A 98 -6.40 4.48 -0.14
CA GLY A 98 -7.84 4.31 -0.26
C GLY A 98 -8.28 4.38 -1.73
N LEU A 99 -7.93 5.46 -2.41
CA LEU A 99 -8.24 5.64 -3.84
C LEU A 99 -7.64 4.54 -4.72
N LYS A 100 -6.39 4.15 -4.45
CA LYS A 100 -5.73 3.04 -5.15
C LYS A 100 -6.52 1.73 -4.99
N THR A 101 -6.92 1.42 -3.76
CA THR A 101 -7.65 0.18 -3.44
C THR A 101 -9.02 0.17 -4.11
N GLU A 102 -9.74 1.30 -4.11
CA GLU A 102 -11.03 1.43 -4.80
C GLU A 102 -10.89 1.17 -6.31
N CYS A 103 -9.89 1.79 -6.96
CA CYS A 103 -9.63 1.59 -8.38
C CYS A 103 -9.23 0.15 -8.70
N GLU A 104 -8.37 -0.46 -7.87
CA GLU A 104 -7.96 -1.87 -8.04
C GLU A 104 -9.15 -2.82 -7.91
N ASN A 105 -10.06 -2.57 -6.96
CA ASN A 105 -11.28 -3.35 -6.80
C ASN A 105 -12.22 -3.22 -8.00
N ASP A 106 -12.47 -2.00 -8.47
CA ASP A 106 -13.32 -1.76 -9.63
C ASP A 106 -12.74 -2.39 -10.91
N LEU A 107 -11.42 -2.34 -11.07
CA LEU A 107 -10.72 -3.00 -12.17
C LEU A 107 -10.80 -4.52 -12.07
N ALA A 108 -10.62 -5.07 -10.88
CA ALA A 108 -10.76 -6.50 -10.61
C ALA A 108 -12.17 -7.02 -10.92
N LEU A 109 -13.20 -6.17 -10.85
CA LEU A 109 -14.56 -6.49 -11.27
C LEU A 109 -14.78 -6.31 -12.78
N ALA A 110 -14.18 -5.30 -13.40
CA ALA A 110 -14.39 -4.99 -14.82
C ALA A 110 -13.72 -5.99 -15.77
N ILE A 111 -12.47 -6.40 -15.49
CA ILE A 111 -11.71 -7.35 -16.33
C ILE A 111 -12.45 -8.68 -16.53
N PRO A 112 -12.90 -9.40 -15.49
CA PRO A 112 -13.56 -10.70 -15.68
C PRO A 112 -14.89 -10.57 -16.42
N ILE A 113 -15.60 -9.45 -16.29
CA ILE A 113 -16.83 -9.19 -17.04
C ILE A 113 -16.54 -9.00 -18.52
N LEU A 114 -15.45 -8.31 -18.85
CA LEU A 114 -14.99 -8.16 -20.23
C LEU A 114 -14.56 -9.50 -20.83
N GLU A 115 -13.81 -10.29 -20.10
CA GLU A 115 -13.40 -11.63 -20.52
C GLU A 115 -14.60 -12.56 -20.72
N ASP A 116 -15.58 -12.56 -19.80
CA ASP A 116 -16.82 -13.33 -19.96
C ASP A 116 -17.60 -12.88 -21.20
N ALA A 117 -17.65 -11.58 -21.47
CA ALA A 117 -18.29 -11.08 -22.68
C ALA A 117 -17.58 -11.52 -23.97
N VAL A 118 -16.24 -11.48 -24.00
CA VAL A 118 -15.44 -11.97 -25.14
C VAL A 118 -15.59 -13.48 -25.28
N ALA A 119 -15.65 -14.22 -24.19
CA ALA A 119 -15.94 -15.65 -24.18
C ALA A 119 -17.34 -15.94 -24.74
N ALA A 120 -18.35 -15.16 -24.35
CA ALA A 120 -19.70 -15.25 -24.91
C ALA A 120 -19.71 -14.94 -26.43
N LEU A 121 -18.86 -14.04 -26.91
CA LEU A 121 -18.69 -13.82 -28.35
C LEU A 121 -18.01 -14.99 -29.06
N ASN A 122 -17.18 -15.78 -28.37
CA ASN A 122 -16.57 -16.98 -28.94
C ASN A 122 -17.55 -18.16 -29.06
N THR A 123 -18.60 -18.21 -28.25
CA THR A 123 -19.62 -19.27 -28.33
C THR A 123 -20.65 -19.03 -29.44
N LEU A 124 -20.72 -17.81 -29.97
CA LEU A 124 -21.57 -17.42 -31.09
C LEU A 124 -21.14 -18.10 -32.39
N LYS A 125 -22.06 -18.84 -33.03
CA LYS A 125 -21.81 -19.43 -34.33
C LYS A 125 -22.25 -18.48 -35.46
N PRO A 126 -21.60 -18.51 -36.64
CA PRO A 126 -22.04 -17.76 -37.81
C PRO A 126 -23.50 -18.06 -38.23
N ALA A 127 -23.98 -19.27 -37.94
CA ALA A 127 -25.37 -19.67 -38.17
C ALA A 127 -26.34 -18.82 -37.33
N ASP A 128 -26.04 -18.57 -36.06
CA ASP A 128 -26.91 -17.78 -35.17
C ASP A 128 -27.00 -16.32 -35.62
N ILE A 129 -25.89 -15.76 -36.11
CA ILE A 129 -25.83 -14.42 -36.71
C ILE A 129 -26.68 -14.36 -37.98
N THR A 130 -26.59 -15.38 -38.82
CA THR A 130 -27.38 -15.48 -40.05
C THR A 130 -28.88 -15.57 -39.73
N LEU A 131 -29.26 -16.31 -38.69
CA LEU A 131 -30.64 -16.38 -38.21
C LEU A 131 -31.15 -15.00 -37.80
N VAL A 132 -30.41 -14.28 -36.95
CA VAL A 132 -30.76 -12.91 -36.53
C VAL A 132 -30.89 -11.98 -37.74
N LYS A 133 -29.96 -12.03 -38.69
CA LYS A 133 -30.00 -11.22 -39.93
C LYS A 133 -31.22 -11.53 -40.81
N SER A 134 -31.67 -12.78 -40.85
CA SER A 134 -32.76 -13.23 -41.71
C SER A 134 -34.16 -12.89 -41.18
N MET A 135 -34.27 -12.41 -39.93
CA MET A 135 -35.54 -12.03 -39.31
C MET A 135 -36.17 -10.85 -40.06
N LYS A 136 -37.39 -11.04 -40.59
CA LYS A 136 -38.14 -9.94 -41.24
C LYS A 136 -38.61 -8.90 -40.23
N ASN A 137 -39.08 -9.36 -39.07
CA ASN A 137 -39.58 -8.54 -37.95
C ASN A 137 -38.88 -8.95 -36.65
N PRO A 138 -37.67 -8.45 -36.36
CA PRO A 138 -36.98 -8.79 -35.13
C PRO A 138 -37.73 -8.26 -33.90
N PRO A 139 -37.68 -8.98 -32.76
CA PRO A 139 -38.18 -8.48 -31.48
C PRO A 139 -37.53 -7.16 -31.09
N GLU A 140 -38.23 -6.32 -30.35
CA GLU A 140 -37.74 -4.99 -29.96
C GLU A 140 -36.44 -5.08 -29.13
N THR A 141 -36.30 -6.10 -28.29
CA THR A 141 -35.08 -6.41 -27.54
C THR A 141 -33.86 -6.61 -28.44
N VAL A 142 -34.03 -7.34 -29.55
CA VAL A 142 -32.95 -7.62 -30.51
C VAL A 142 -32.58 -6.36 -31.28
N LYS A 143 -33.58 -5.54 -31.68
CA LYS A 143 -33.33 -4.24 -32.32
C LYS A 143 -32.56 -3.29 -31.41
N LEU A 144 -32.91 -3.23 -30.13
CA LEU A 144 -32.23 -2.40 -29.14
C LEU A 144 -30.74 -2.77 -28.99
N VAL A 145 -30.44 -4.07 -28.88
CA VAL A 145 -29.06 -4.55 -28.76
C VAL A 145 -28.25 -4.26 -30.01
N LEU A 146 -28.80 -4.52 -31.19
CA LEU A 146 -28.09 -4.26 -32.44
C LEU A 146 -27.91 -2.77 -32.72
N ALA A 147 -28.88 -1.94 -32.33
CA ALA A 147 -28.73 -0.49 -32.37
C ALA A 147 -27.59 -0.02 -31.46
N ALA A 148 -27.50 -0.54 -30.23
CA ALA A 148 -26.38 -0.23 -29.34
C ALA A 148 -25.03 -0.64 -29.93
N VAL A 149 -24.92 -1.82 -30.54
CA VAL A 149 -23.69 -2.26 -31.22
C VAL A 149 -23.35 -1.35 -32.42
N CYS A 150 -24.35 -0.91 -33.20
CA CYS A 150 -24.13 0.05 -34.28
C CYS A 150 -23.60 1.39 -33.77
N VAL A 151 -24.15 1.89 -32.66
CA VAL A 151 -23.70 3.14 -32.03
C VAL A 151 -22.28 2.99 -31.50
N MET A 152 -21.95 1.86 -30.85
CA MET A 152 -20.59 1.55 -30.42
C MET A 152 -19.59 1.60 -31.58
N LYS A 153 -19.96 1.07 -32.75
CA LYS A 153 -19.12 1.13 -33.96
C LYS A 153 -19.22 2.43 -34.75
N GLY A 154 -19.91 3.45 -34.24
CA GLY A 154 -20.07 4.75 -34.90
C GLY A 154 -20.89 4.72 -36.20
N ILE A 155 -21.70 3.68 -36.41
CA ILE A 155 -22.52 3.52 -37.62
C ILE A 155 -23.76 4.39 -37.49
N LYS A 156 -23.98 5.26 -38.48
CA LYS A 156 -25.13 6.16 -38.49
C LYS A 156 -26.44 5.40 -38.77
N PRO A 157 -27.56 5.80 -38.15
CA PRO A 157 -28.86 5.21 -38.44
C PRO A 157 -29.35 5.61 -39.84
N ASP A 158 -30.16 4.74 -40.45
CA ASP A 158 -30.90 5.08 -41.66
C ASP A 158 -32.11 5.96 -41.26
N ARG A 159 -32.33 7.07 -41.96
CA ARG A 159 -33.46 7.98 -41.71
C ARG A 159 -34.65 7.57 -42.56
N LEU A 160 -35.52 6.74 -42.03
CA LEU A 160 -36.72 6.27 -42.74
C LEU A 160 -37.95 7.12 -42.39
N PRO A 161 -38.89 7.31 -43.35
CA PRO A 161 -40.18 7.92 -43.06
C PRO A 161 -40.96 7.03 -42.07
N ASP A 162 -41.54 7.65 -41.04
CA ASP A 162 -42.33 6.97 -40.03
C ASP A 162 -43.62 6.40 -40.67
N PRO A 163 -43.85 5.07 -40.63
CA PRO A 163 -45.07 4.47 -41.16
C PRO A 163 -46.32 4.85 -40.36
N LYS A 164 -46.19 5.37 -39.12
CA LYS A 164 -47.31 5.78 -38.27
C LYS A 164 -47.61 7.28 -38.33
N ASN A 165 -46.62 8.11 -38.70
CA ASN A 165 -46.78 9.57 -38.78
C ASN A 165 -46.18 10.10 -40.10
N PRO A 166 -47.00 10.29 -41.15
CA PRO A 166 -46.55 10.87 -42.41
C PRO A 166 -45.90 12.25 -42.16
N GLY A 167 -44.61 12.38 -42.42
CA GLY A 167 -43.84 13.63 -42.26
C GLY A 167 -42.76 13.60 -41.18
N ARG A 168 -42.75 12.63 -40.27
CA ARG A 168 -41.62 12.42 -39.34
C ARG A 168 -40.64 11.38 -39.89
N LYS A 169 -39.34 11.62 -39.67
CA LYS A 169 -38.27 10.67 -39.99
C LYS A 169 -37.80 10.00 -38.70
N ILE A 170 -37.80 8.67 -38.66
CA ILE A 170 -37.27 7.87 -37.56
C ILE A 170 -35.85 7.45 -37.91
N ASN A 171 -34.97 7.49 -36.91
CA ASN A 171 -33.63 6.91 -37.00
C ASN A 171 -33.74 5.40 -36.76
N ASP A 172 -33.70 4.60 -37.82
CA ASP A 172 -33.72 3.15 -37.75
C ASP A 172 -32.31 2.58 -37.88
N TYR A 173 -31.92 1.77 -36.91
CA TYR A 173 -30.64 1.07 -36.92
C TYR A 173 -30.74 -0.35 -37.51
N TRP A 174 -31.93 -0.84 -37.86
CA TRP A 174 -32.08 -2.20 -38.39
C TRP A 174 -31.41 -2.38 -39.77
N GLY A 175 -31.60 -1.43 -40.68
CA GLY A 175 -30.93 -1.43 -41.99
C GLY A 175 -29.40 -1.49 -41.89
N PRO A 176 -28.76 -0.62 -41.10
CA PRO A 176 -27.31 -0.67 -40.86
C PRO A 176 -26.88 -1.91 -40.09
N SER A 177 -27.66 -2.37 -39.10
CA SER A 177 -27.36 -3.60 -38.35
C SER A 177 -27.28 -4.83 -39.24
N LYS A 178 -28.18 -4.98 -40.21
CA LYS A 178 -28.14 -6.10 -41.17
C LYS A 178 -26.90 -6.09 -42.05
N ARG A 179 -26.41 -4.90 -42.42
CA ARG A 179 -25.16 -4.73 -43.16
C ARG A 179 -23.97 -5.13 -42.30
N LEU A 180 -23.96 -4.70 -41.04
CA LEU A 180 -22.93 -5.05 -40.06
C LEU A 180 -22.88 -6.57 -39.79
N LEU A 181 -24.03 -7.21 -39.56
CA LEU A 181 -24.13 -8.67 -39.38
C LEU A 181 -23.80 -9.46 -40.66
N GLY A 182 -23.75 -8.81 -41.81
CA GLY A 182 -23.35 -9.43 -43.07
C GLY A 182 -21.84 -9.52 -43.27
N ASP A 183 -21.06 -8.82 -42.46
CA ASP A 183 -19.60 -8.88 -42.52
C ASP A 183 -19.10 -10.18 -41.90
N MET A 184 -18.34 -10.96 -42.68
CA MET A 184 -17.76 -12.24 -42.22
C MET A 184 -16.77 -12.05 -41.07
N SER A 185 -16.17 -10.87 -40.98
CA SER A 185 -15.23 -10.50 -39.92
C SER A 185 -15.91 -9.81 -38.73
N PHE A 186 -17.24 -9.71 -38.70
CA PHE A 186 -17.99 -9.00 -37.65
C PHE A 186 -17.59 -9.42 -36.22
N LEU A 187 -17.59 -10.73 -35.93
CA LEU A 187 -17.21 -11.23 -34.61
C LEU A 187 -15.77 -10.91 -34.25
N GLN A 188 -14.87 -10.98 -35.24
CA GLN A 188 -13.46 -10.66 -35.03
C GLN A 188 -13.28 -9.17 -34.72
N GLN A 189 -13.96 -8.30 -35.46
CA GLN A 189 -13.98 -6.85 -35.21
C GLN A 189 -14.56 -6.46 -33.85
N LEU A 190 -15.42 -7.29 -33.23
CA LEU A 190 -15.91 -7.04 -31.87
C LEU A 190 -14.90 -7.46 -30.79
N LYS A 191 -14.11 -8.51 -31.05
CA LYS A 191 -13.05 -8.97 -30.14
C LYS A 191 -11.85 -8.04 -30.18
N ASP A 192 -11.48 -7.60 -31.37
CA ASP A 192 -10.36 -6.69 -31.62
C ASP A 192 -10.77 -5.22 -31.48
N TYR A 193 -11.95 -4.95 -30.92
CA TYR A 193 -12.46 -3.60 -30.73
C TYR A 193 -11.59 -2.83 -29.73
N ASP A 194 -11.20 -1.60 -30.09
CA ASP A 194 -10.41 -0.72 -29.24
C ASP A 194 -11.26 -0.20 -28.07
N LYS A 195 -11.25 -0.97 -26.98
CA LYS A 195 -11.94 -0.67 -25.72
C LYS A 195 -11.31 0.49 -24.95
N ASP A 196 -10.05 0.81 -25.24
CA ASP A 196 -9.26 1.80 -24.49
C ASP A 196 -9.50 3.21 -25.04
N ASN A 197 -9.80 3.33 -26.34
CA ASN A 197 -10.03 4.59 -27.02
C ASN A 197 -11.46 4.78 -27.53
N ILE A 198 -12.46 4.59 -26.66
CA ILE A 198 -13.86 4.83 -27.01
C ILE A 198 -14.20 6.32 -26.85
N PRO A 199 -14.71 7.00 -27.90
CA PRO A 199 -15.18 8.38 -27.80
C PRO A 199 -16.30 8.56 -26.75
N SER A 200 -16.14 9.54 -25.87
CA SER A 200 -17.08 9.78 -24.76
C SER A 200 -18.51 10.11 -25.22
N ASN A 201 -18.68 10.66 -26.43
CA ASN A 201 -20.00 10.89 -27.03
C ASN A 201 -20.73 9.58 -27.37
N ILE A 202 -20.01 8.56 -27.83
CA ILE A 202 -20.58 7.24 -28.13
C ILE A 202 -21.05 6.58 -26.85
N MET A 203 -20.19 6.52 -25.83
CA MET A 203 -20.54 5.87 -24.57
C MET A 203 -21.67 6.58 -23.82
N LYS A 204 -21.69 7.93 -23.84
CA LYS A 204 -22.82 8.71 -23.32
C LYS A 204 -24.13 8.40 -24.04
N ALA A 205 -24.10 8.28 -25.37
CA ALA A 205 -25.28 7.89 -26.14
C ALA A 205 -25.75 6.48 -25.75
N VAL A 206 -24.82 5.54 -25.57
CA VAL A 206 -25.14 4.15 -25.19
C VAL A 206 -25.77 4.07 -23.81
N ARG A 207 -25.19 4.74 -22.81
CA ARG A 207 -25.70 4.83 -21.43
C ARG A 207 -27.11 5.43 -21.38
N THR A 208 -27.30 6.56 -22.06
CA THR A 208 -28.56 7.32 -21.98
C THR A 208 -29.70 6.66 -22.76
N GLN A 209 -29.42 6.05 -23.91
CA GLN A 209 -30.45 5.55 -24.82
C GLN A 209 -30.74 4.05 -24.66
N TYR A 210 -29.76 3.24 -24.24
CA TYR A 210 -29.91 1.78 -24.24
C TYR A 210 -29.71 1.14 -22.85
N LEU A 211 -28.62 1.44 -22.14
CA LEU A 211 -28.31 0.74 -20.88
C LEU A 211 -29.32 1.00 -19.76
N ASN A 212 -29.92 2.18 -19.72
CA ASN A 212 -30.99 2.50 -18.77
C ASN A 212 -32.33 1.81 -19.09
N HIS A 213 -32.46 1.18 -20.26
CA HIS A 213 -33.69 0.54 -20.68
C HIS A 213 -33.90 -0.80 -19.97
N LYS A 214 -35.09 -1.02 -19.40
CA LYS A 214 -35.43 -2.24 -18.64
C LYS A 214 -35.22 -3.55 -19.42
N ASP A 215 -35.36 -3.47 -20.75
CA ASP A 215 -35.24 -4.61 -21.66
C ASP A 215 -33.79 -4.87 -22.13
N PHE A 216 -32.84 -3.98 -21.81
CA PHE A 216 -31.41 -4.14 -22.09
C PHE A 216 -30.72 -4.92 -20.96
N LYS A 217 -31.19 -6.14 -20.73
CA LYS A 217 -30.61 -7.06 -19.74
C LYS A 217 -30.32 -8.40 -20.41
N PRO A 218 -29.13 -9.00 -20.23
CA PRO A 218 -28.77 -10.27 -20.88
C PRO A 218 -29.84 -11.35 -20.70
N ARG A 219 -30.39 -11.49 -19.48
CA ARG A 219 -31.46 -12.46 -19.17
C ARG A 219 -32.78 -12.22 -19.92
N VAL A 220 -33.12 -10.96 -20.23
CA VAL A 220 -34.33 -10.61 -20.99
C VAL A 220 -34.09 -10.85 -22.48
N VAL A 221 -32.93 -10.43 -22.97
CA VAL A 221 -32.53 -10.58 -24.38
C VAL A 221 -32.34 -12.05 -24.75
N ALA A 222 -31.82 -12.88 -23.84
CA ALA A 222 -31.65 -14.33 -24.02
C ALA A 222 -32.95 -15.05 -24.40
N LYS A 223 -34.10 -14.56 -23.90
CA LYS A 223 -35.42 -15.12 -24.24
C LYS A 223 -35.79 -14.89 -25.71
N ALA A 224 -35.26 -13.82 -26.31
CA ALA A 224 -35.50 -13.49 -27.71
C ALA A 224 -34.45 -14.13 -28.63
N SER A 225 -33.18 -14.09 -28.23
CA SER A 225 -32.07 -14.70 -28.98
C SER A 225 -30.85 -14.88 -28.08
N SER A 226 -30.30 -16.10 -28.07
CA SER A 226 -29.00 -16.39 -27.45
C SER A 226 -27.89 -15.56 -28.07
N ALA A 227 -27.96 -15.28 -29.37
CA ALA A 227 -26.96 -14.48 -30.04
C ALA A 227 -27.00 -13.01 -29.63
N ALA A 228 -28.20 -12.46 -29.45
CA ALA A 228 -28.36 -11.11 -28.93
C ALA A 228 -27.95 -11.02 -27.45
N GLU A 229 -28.02 -12.09 -26.66
CA GLU A 229 -27.49 -12.13 -25.29
C GLU A 229 -25.98 -11.86 -25.26
N GLY A 230 -25.20 -12.57 -26.08
CA GLY A 230 -23.74 -12.38 -26.14
C GLY A 230 -23.35 -10.95 -26.53
N LEU A 231 -24.04 -10.39 -27.52
CA LEU A 231 -23.86 -8.99 -27.93
C LEU A 231 -24.27 -8.00 -26.82
N CYS A 232 -25.33 -8.29 -26.07
CA CYS A 232 -25.76 -7.46 -24.94
C CYS A 232 -24.72 -7.46 -23.81
N LYS A 233 -24.18 -8.63 -23.45
CA LYS A 233 -23.10 -8.74 -22.46
C LYS A 233 -21.86 -7.95 -22.89
N TRP A 234 -21.50 -8.01 -24.17
CA TRP A 234 -20.37 -7.24 -24.73
C TRP A 234 -20.53 -5.74 -24.57
N VAL A 235 -21.69 -5.17 -24.90
CA VAL A 235 -21.92 -3.71 -24.71
C VAL A 235 -21.84 -3.33 -23.23
N ILE A 236 -22.44 -4.12 -22.33
CA ILE A 236 -22.43 -3.85 -20.88
C ILE A 236 -21.00 -3.95 -20.32
N ALA A 237 -20.22 -4.92 -20.78
CA ALA A 237 -18.85 -5.11 -20.33
C ALA A 237 -17.95 -3.94 -20.74
N LEU A 238 -18.09 -3.46 -21.98
CA LEU A 238 -17.36 -2.28 -22.46
C LEU A 238 -17.75 -1.02 -21.70
N ASP A 239 -19.02 -0.87 -21.34
CA ASP A 239 -19.47 0.26 -20.53
C ASP A 239 -18.82 0.28 -19.15
N LYS A 240 -18.83 -0.88 -18.46
CA LYS A 240 -18.19 -1.02 -17.14
C LYS A 240 -16.70 -0.76 -17.22
N TYR A 241 -16.04 -1.31 -18.23
CA TYR A 241 -14.60 -1.09 -18.46
C TYR A 241 -14.29 0.39 -18.71
N ASP A 242 -15.06 1.08 -19.55
CA ASP A 242 -14.90 2.51 -19.83
C ASP A 242 -15.08 3.39 -18.59
N VAL A 243 -15.99 3.04 -17.68
CA VAL A 243 -16.12 3.74 -16.40
C VAL A 243 -14.83 3.61 -15.60
N VAL A 244 -14.31 2.39 -15.43
CA VAL A 244 -13.15 2.15 -14.56
C VAL A 244 -11.86 2.76 -15.12
N VAL A 245 -11.64 2.69 -16.43
CA VAL A 245 -10.41 3.21 -17.05
C VAL A 245 -10.34 4.75 -17.05
N LYS A 246 -11.50 5.44 -17.00
CA LYS A 246 -11.57 6.90 -17.08
C LYS A 246 -11.79 7.60 -15.73
N VAL A 247 -11.71 6.86 -14.62
CA VAL A 247 -11.62 7.42 -13.24
C VAL A 247 -10.24 8.06 -13.07
#